data_AF-A0A1G8LL46-F1
#
_entry.id   AF-A0A1G8LL46-F1
#
_cell.length_a   1.000
_cell.length_b   1.000
_cell.length_c   1.000
_cell.angle_alpha   90.00
_cell.angle_beta   90.00
_cell.angle_gamma   90.00
#
_symmetry.space_group_name_H-M   'P 1'
#
loop_
_entity.id
_entity.type
_entity.pdbx_description
1 polymer ?
#
loop_
_entity_poly.entity_id
_entity_poly.type
_entity_poly.pdbx_seq_one_letter_code
_entity_poly.pdbx_strand_id
1 'polypeptide(L)' 'MTLGVISKIMNRQRDTDECLSGRYFWCSDLIVIREPGFDSMIAAVQDMIATRELDDACGVLPPLDEDDMDQ' A
#
# COMPACT_ATOMS: atom_id res chain seq x y z
N MET A 1 1.86 -2.52 -14.68
CA MET A 1 3.07 -1.76 -14.30
C MET A 1 4.16 -2.75 -13.87
N THR A 2 5.44 -2.55 -14.19
CA THR A 2 6.50 -3.53 -13.86
C THR A 2 7.24 -3.15 -12.58
N LEU A 3 7.87 -4.13 -11.91
CA LEU A 3 8.68 -3.88 -10.71
C LEU A 3 9.80 -2.85 -10.96
N GLY A 4 10.41 -2.86 -12.14
CA GLY A 4 11.43 -1.87 -12.52
C GLY A 4 10.88 -0.44 -12.63
N VAL A 5 9.64 -0.28 -13.09
CA VAL A 5 8.97 1.03 -13.13
C VAL A 5 8.61 1.48 -11.71
N ILE A 6 8.04 0.59 -10.90
CA ILE A 6 7.70 0.86 -9.49
C ILE A 6 8.95 1.29 -8.71
N SER A 7 10.07 0.57 -8.85
CA SER A 7 11.34 0.91 -8.20
C SER A 7 11.83 2.31 -8.57
N LYS A 8 11.72 2.70 -9.85
CA LYS A 8 12.09 4.06 -10.29
C LYS A 8 11.21 5.14 -9.66
N ILE A 9 9.90 4.91 -9.57
CA ILE A 9 8.96 5.83 -8.92
C ILE A 9 9.32 5.98 -7.44
N MET A 10 9.41 4.86 -6.72
CA MET A 10 9.73 4.86 -5.31
C MET A 10 11.11 5.48 -5.02
N ASN A 11 12.07 5.37 -5.93
CA ASN A 11 13.38 6.02 -5.77
C ASN A 11 13.28 7.54 -5.93
N ARG A 12 12.45 8.03 -6.86
CA ARG A 12 12.19 9.45 -7.04
C ARG A 12 11.49 10.07 -5.83
N GLN A 13 10.60 9.32 -5.18
CA GLN A 13 9.88 9.77 -3.99
C GLN A 13 10.75 9.85 -2.73
N ARG A 14 12.01 9.40 -2.76
CA ARG A 14 12.93 9.55 -1.61
C ARG A 14 13.22 11.00 -1.25
N ASP A 15 13.14 11.89 -2.25
CA ASP A 15 13.37 13.32 -2.08
C ASP A 15 12.05 14.08 -1.79
N THR A 16 10.95 13.35 -1.60
CA THR A 16 9.63 13.90 -1.25
C THR A 16 9.12 13.28 0.05
N ASP A 17 8.04 13.85 0.60
CA ASP A 17 7.33 13.28 1.74
C ASP A 17 6.24 12.29 1.29
N GLU A 18 6.15 11.99 -0.02
CA GLU A 18 5.14 11.09 -0.56
C GLU A 18 5.44 9.64 -0.18
N CYS A 19 4.40 8.90 0.19
CA CYS A 19 4.45 7.47 0.47
C CYS A 19 5.61 7.09 1.42
N LEU A 20 5.75 7.85 2.51
CA LEU A 20 6.84 7.75 3.48
C LEU A 20 8.24 7.84 2.85
N SER A 21 8.43 8.80 1.94
CA SER A 21 9.65 8.98 1.14
C SER A 21 9.95 7.78 0.24
N GLY A 22 8.91 7.25 -0.41
CA GLY A 22 8.98 6.10 -1.30
C GLY A 22 9.32 4.78 -0.60
N ARG A 23 8.90 4.63 0.67
CA ARG A 23 8.97 3.35 1.41
C ARG A 23 7.87 2.38 0.99
N TYR A 24 6.79 2.88 0.43
CA TYR A 24 5.80 2.08 -0.28
C TYR A 24 5.36 2.79 -1.56
N PHE A 25 4.62 2.06 -2.38
CA PHE A 25 3.95 2.56 -3.56
C PHE A 25 2.55 1.95 -3.58
N TRP A 26 1.54 2.71 -3.99
CA TRP A 26 0.19 2.19 -4.16
C TRP A 26 -0.41 2.60 -5.50
N CYS A 27 -1.28 1.74 -6.02
CA CYS A 27 -2.28 2.03 -7.04
C CYS A 27 -3.55 1.23 -6.72
N SER A 28 -4.61 1.39 -7.50
CA SER A 28 -5.86 0.64 -7.29
C SER A 28 -5.58 -0.86 -7.11
N ASP A 29 -5.98 -1.39 -5.96
CA ASP A 29 -5.89 -2.81 -5.56
C ASP A 29 -4.47 -3.38 -5.46
N LEU A 30 -3.44 -2.53 -5.35
CA LEU A 30 -2.05 -2.99 -5.19
C LEU A 30 -1.24 -2.04 -4.32
N ILE A 31 -0.65 -2.59 -3.27
CA ILE A 31 0.35 -1.91 -2.43
C ILE A 31 1.66 -2.70 -2.52
N VAL A 32 2.74 -2.02 -2.84
CA VAL A 32 4.11 -2.57 -2.88
C VAL A 32 4.94 -1.92 -1.81
N ILE A 33 5.53 -2.72 -0.94
CA ILE A 33 6.35 -2.26 0.18
C ILE A 33 7.81 -2.54 -0.12
N ARG A 34 8.66 -1.53 0.08
CA ARG A 34 10.08 -1.61 -0.29
C ARG A 34 10.83 -2.64 0.52
N GLU A 35 10.64 -2.59 1.83
CA GLU A 35 11.33 -3.46 2.78
C GLU A 35 10.35 -4.53 3.27
N PRO A 36 10.75 -5.81 3.27
CA PRO A 36 9.90 -6.87 3.79
C PRO A 36 9.71 -6.71 5.31
N GLY A 37 8.61 -7.27 5.81
CA GLY A 37 8.35 -7.37 7.25
C GLY A 37 7.11 -6.61 7.70
N PHE A 38 6.56 -7.07 8.83
CA PHE A 38 5.31 -6.56 9.38
C PHE A 38 5.40 -5.08 9.77
N ASP A 39 6.53 -4.63 10.32
CA ASP A 39 6.71 -3.22 10.72
C ASP A 39 6.61 -2.27 9.52
N SER A 40 7.22 -2.65 8.39
CA SER A 40 7.12 -1.89 7.13
C SER A 40 5.68 -1.90 6.59
N MET A 41 4.97 -3.01 6.74
CA MET A 41 3.54 -3.12 6.39
C MET A 41 2.67 -2.19 7.22
N ILE A 42 2.82 -2.22 8.54
CA ILE A 42 2.06 -1.38 9.45
C ILE A 42 2.36 0.11 9.21
N ALA A 43 3.62 0.48 9.00
CA ALA A 43 3.98 1.86 8.72
C ALA A 43 3.28 2.40 7.45
N ALA A 44 3.25 1.61 6.37
CA ALA A 44 2.56 2.00 5.14
C ALA A 44 1.05 2.16 5.37
N VAL A 45 0.41 1.19 6.03
CA VAL A 45 -1.03 1.27 6.32
C VAL A 45 -1.37 2.45 7.22
N GLN A 46 -0.57 2.71 8.25
CA GLN A 46 -0.77 3.88 9.14
C GLN A 46 -0.68 5.20 8.38
N ASP A 47 0.30 5.32 7.48
CA ASP A 47 0.45 6.50 6.63
C ASP A 47 -0.76 6.68 5.70
N MET A 48 -1.18 5.61 5.02
CA MET A 48 -2.36 5.65 4.11
C MET A 48 -3.67 6.00 4.85
N ILE A 49 -3.83 5.58 6.10
CA ILE A 49 -4.95 5.99 6.94
C ILE A 49 -4.86 7.48 7.27
N ALA A 50 -3.67 7.97 7.62
CA ALA A 50 -3.44 9.37 7.97
C ALA A 50 -3.65 10.31 6.77
N THR A 51 -3.26 9.89 5.57
CA THR A 51 -3.39 10.65 4.32
C THR A 51 -4.75 10.45 3.62
N ARG A 52 -5.55 9.48 4.08
CA ARG A 52 -6.80 9.01 3.46
C ARG A 52 -6.64 8.37 2.09
N GLU A 53 -5.42 8.03 1.70
CA GLU A 53 -5.15 7.32 0.44
C GLU A 53 -5.64 5.87 0.47
N LEU A 54 -5.92 5.32 1.66
CA LEU A 54 -6.43 3.95 1.78
C LEU A 54 -7.78 3.78 1.08
N ASP A 55 -8.64 4.81 1.11
CA ASP A 55 -9.97 4.77 0.49
C ASP A 55 -9.88 4.71 -1.05
N ASP A 56 -8.82 5.27 -1.62
CA ASP A 56 -8.55 5.24 -3.07
C ASP A 56 -7.78 3.97 -3.48
N ALA A 57 -6.94 3.44 -2.58
CA ALA A 57 -6.13 2.27 -2.84
C ALA A 57 -6.89 0.96 -2.73
N CYS A 58 -7.93 0.92 -1.88
CA CYS A 58 -8.65 -0.30 -1.53
C CYS A 58 -10.15 -0.14 -1.72
N GLY A 59 -10.76 -1.11 -2.43
CA GLY A 59 -12.22 -1.25 -2.43
C GLY A 59 -12.75 -1.71 -1.07
N VAL A 60 -13.92 -1.19 -0.68
CA VAL A 60 -14.65 -1.69 0.49
C VAL A 60 -15.16 -3.09 0.16
N LEU A 61 -14.66 -4.08 0.90
CA LEU A 61 -15.17 -5.44 0.80
C LEU A 61 -16.56 -5.53 1.44
N PRO A 62 -17.48 -6.34 0.88
CA PRO A 62 -18.71 -6.66 1.59
C PRO A 62 -18.38 -7.39 2.90
N PRO A 63 -19.31 -7.39 3.88
CA PRO A 63 -19.21 -8.28 5.03
C PRO A 63 -18.94 -9.70 4.56
N LEU A 64 -18.06 -10.42 5.26
CA LEU A 64 -17.87 -11.84 4.99
C LEU A 64 -19.18 -12.57 5.31
N ASP A 65 -19.73 -13.30 4.36
CA ASP A 65 -20.85 -14.19 4.62
C ASP A 65 -20.34 -15.36 5.48
N GLU A 66 -21.15 -15.86 6.43
CA GLU A 66 -20.73 -16.92 7.36
C GLU A 66 -20.28 -18.20 6.64
N ASP A 67 -20.74 -18.42 5.40
CA ASP A 67 -20.39 -19.57 4.56
C ASP A 67 -18.98 -19.47 3.92
N ASP A 68 -18.37 -18.28 3.86
CA ASP A 68 -17.01 -18.06 3.29
C ASP A 68 -15.89 -18.31 4.30
N MET A 69 -16.22 -18.53 5.59
CA MET A 69 -15.24 -18.71 6.67
C MET A 69 -14.63 -20.13 6.72
N ASP A 70 -15.20 -21.08 5.99
CA ASP A 70 -14.82 -22.51 5.99
C ASP A 70 -14.00 -22.94 4.75
N GLN A 71 -13.56 -22.01 3.89
CA GLN A 71 -12.75 -22.31 2.69
C GLN A 71 -11.25 -22.03 2.86
#